data_AF-A0A816EJP1-F1
#
_entry.id   AF-A0A816EJP1-F1
#
_cell.length_a   1.000
_cell.length_b   1.000
_cell.length_c   1.000
_cell.angle_alpha   90.00
_cell.angle_beta   90.00
_cell.angle_gamma   90.00
#
_symmetry.space_group_name_H-M   'P 1'
#
loop_
_entity.id
_entity.type
_entity.pdbx_description
1 polymer ?
#
loop_
_entity_poly.entity_id
_entity_poly.type
_entity_poly.pdbx_seq_one_letter_code
_entity_poly.pdbx_strand_id
1 'polypeptide(L)'
;MLTKMNITDDTKHQQIVRKLTGAAREWYNNHQDECSDSVSLIHELKTTFSSLIRDEMAFQRLPCQQSHSETIIDYYNHVLGLCQQADPNMSDESTVKYLKQGVKPSFREKLLDQNPTTPKEFLRIARRIRST
;
A
#
# COMPACT_ATOMS: atom_id res chain seq x y z
N MET A 1 -39.36 14.33 1.29
CA MET A 1 -38.44 14.72 2.39
C MET A 1 -37.72 13.47 2.86
N LEU A 2 -36.40 13.40 2.68
CA LEU A 2 -35.58 12.26 3.15
C LEU A 2 -35.04 12.58 4.54
N THR A 3 -35.59 11.92 5.55
CA THR A 3 -35.14 12.02 6.94
C THR A 3 -33.72 11.46 7.03
N LYS A 4 -32.73 12.32 7.28
CA LYS A 4 -31.40 11.88 7.71
C LYS A 4 -31.59 11.09 9.00
N MET A 5 -31.44 9.76 8.93
CA MET A 5 -31.40 8.91 10.12
C MET A 5 -30.24 9.39 10.99
N ASN A 6 -30.57 10.08 12.07
CA ASN A 6 -29.62 10.49 13.10
C ASN A 6 -29.28 9.23 13.90
N ILE A 7 -28.27 8.48 13.46
CA ILE A 7 -27.81 7.27 14.13
C ILE A 7 -27.19 7.72 15.45
N THR A 8 -27.83 7.40 16.57
CA THR A 8 -27.28 7.60 17.92
C THR A 8 -25.98 6.81 18.08
N ASP A 9 -25.05 7.31 18.89
CA ASP A 9 -23.68 6.76 19.00
C ASP A 9 -23.66 5.26 19.38
N ASP A 10 -24.58 4.82 20.24
CA ASP A 10 -24.78 3.40 20.61
C ASP A 10 -25.15 2.51 19.42
N THR A 11 -25.98 3.02 18.50
CA THR A 11 -26.39 2.27 17.31
C THR A 11 -25.22 2.11 16.35
N LYS A 12 -24.35 3.12 16.27
CA LYS A 12 -23.14 3.08 15.45
C LYS A 12 -22.11 2.10 16.04
N HIS A 13 -21.91 2.11 17.35
CA HIS A 13 -21.03 1.16 18.05
C HIS A 13 -21.43 -0.29 17.74
N GLN A 14 -22.70 -0.63 17.96
CA GLN A 14 -23.21 -1.98 17.69
C GLN A 14 -23.08 -2.38 16.22
N GLN A 15 -23.30 -1.45 15.28
CA GLN A 15 -23.11 -1.71 13.86
C GLN A 15 -21.66 -2.02 13.50
N ILE A 16 -20.69 -1.30 14.09
CA ILE A 16 -19.26 -1.55 13.86
C ILE A 16 -18.90 -2.94 14.42
N VAL A 17 -19.27 -3.22 15.66
CA VAL A 17 -18.99 -4.50 16.34
C VAL A 17 -19.55 -5.70 15.59
N ARG A 18 -20.76 -5.57 14.99
CA ARG A 18 -21.38 -6.63 14.16
C ARG A 18 -20.63 -6.92 12.86
N LYS A 19 -19.86 -5.97 12.35
CA LYS A 19 -19.06 -6.14 11.12
C LYS A 19 -17.67 -6.69 11.39
N LEU A 20 -17.22 -6.71 12.65
CA LEU A 20 -15.94 -7.32 13.00
C LEU A 20 -16.02 -8.83 12.81
N THR A 21 -15.01 -9.38 12.13
CA THR A 21 -14.88 -10.82 11.87
C THR A 21 -13.43 -11.25 12.11
N GLY A 22 -13.22 -12.56 12.29
CA GLY A 22 -11.89 -13.15 12.48
C GLY A 22 -11.09 -12.48 13.61
N ALA A 23 -9.80 -12.23 13.35
CA ALA A 23 -8.87 -11.65 14.33
C ALA A 23 -9.33 -10.30 14.89
N ALA A 24 -10.01 -9.46 14.10
CA ALA A 24 -10.54 -8.18 14.58
C ALA A 24 -11.68 -8.37 15.59
N ARG A 25 -12.48 -9.43 15.45
CA ARG A 25 -13.54 -9.77 16.40
C ARG A 25 -12.97 -10.33 17.70
N GLU A 26 -11.99 -11.23 17.59
CA GLU A 26 -11.30 -11.82 18.73
C GLU A 26 -10.58 -10.74 19.55
N TRP A 27 -9.87 -9.84 18.88
CA TRP A 27 -9.23 -8.69 19.53
C TRP A 27 -10.25 -7.82 20.28
N TYR A 28 -11.37 -7.44 19.64
CA TYR A 28 -12.40 -6.63 20.29
C TYR A 28 -12.97 -7.28 21.54
N ASN A 29 -13.21 -8.60 21.51
CA ASN A 29 -13.73 -9.32 22.68
C ASN A 29 -12.77 -9.24 23.89
N ASN A 30 -11.47 -9.07 23.67
CA ASN A 30 -10.46 -8.93 24.71
C ASN A 30 -10.21 -7.48 25.17
N HIS A 31 -10.75 -6.48 24.46
CA HIS A 31 -10.50 -5.05 24.70
C HIS A 31 -11.82 -4.27 24.83
N GLN A 32 -12.89 -4.91 25.31
CA GLN A 32 -14.21 -4.29 25.40
C GLN A 32 -14.23 -3.07 26.34
N ASP A 33 -13.47 -3.12 27.43
CA ASP A 33 -13.42 -2.05 28.43
C ASP A 33 -12.83 -0.75 27.84
N GLU A 34 -11.87 -0.88 26.93
CA GLU A 34 -11.22 0.23 26.21
C GLU A 34 -12.07 0.76 25.06
N CYS A 35 -13.08 -0.01 24.62
CA CYS A 35 -13.95 0.29 23.49
C CYS A 35 -15.38 0.62 23.96
N SER A 36 -15.51 1.55 24.91
CA SER A 36 -16.80 1.89 25.53
C SER A 36 -17.77 2.67 24.62
N ASP A 37 -17.26 3.36 23.60
CA ASP A 37 -18.04 4.14 22.63
C ASP A 37 -17.48 4.00 21.20
N SER A 38 -18.22 4.52 20.21
CA SER A 38 -17.85 4.34 18.80
C SER A 38 -16.56 5.07 18.42
N VAL A 39 -16.21 6.16 19.09
CA VAL A 39 -14.98 6.93 18.86
C VAL A 39 -13.79 6.16 19.38
N SER A 40 -13.85 5.69 20.63
CA SER A 40 -12.82 4.89 21.28
C SER A 40 -12.58 3.57 20.54
N LEU A 41 -13.65 2.89 20.11
CA LEU A 41 -13.54 1.69 19.27
C LEU A 41 -12.84 1.97 17.92
N ILE A 42 -13.21 3.04 17.23
CA ILE A 42 -12.57 3.41 15.95
C ILE A 42 -11.10 3.78 16.16
N HIS A 43 -10.79 4.48 17.25
CA HIS A 43 -9.42 4.83 17.61
C HIS A 43 -8.58 3.57 17.82
N GLU A 44 -9.02 2.66 18.67
CA GLU A 44 -8.26 1.45 19.00
C GLU A 44 -8.16 0.46 17.82
N LEU A 45 -9.21 0.35 17.01
CA LEU A 45 -9.14 -0.41 15.75
C LEU A 45 -8.08 0.18 14.81
N LYS A 46 -8.02 1.51 14.68
CA LYS A 46 -6.97 2.14 13.88
C LYS A 46 -5.61 1.92 14.51
N THR A 47 -5.43 2.11 15.80
CA THR A 47 -4.13 1.92 16.45
C THR A 47 -3.62 0.50 16.27
N THR A 48 -4.49 -0.49 16.48
CA THR A 48 -4.15 -1.91 16.41
C THR A 48 -3.93 -2.40 14.98
N PHE A 49 -4.81 -2.01 14.04
CA PHE A 49 -4.82 -2.59 12.70
C PHE A 49 -4.28 -1.66 11.61
N SER A 50 -3.97 -0.38 11.88
CA SER A 50 -3.51 0.52 10.81
C SER A 50 -2.13 0.15 10.27
N SER A 51 -1.24 -0.47 11.05
CA SER A 51 0.03 -0.98 10.50
C SER A 51 -0.24 -2.10 9.50
N LEU A 52 -1.00 -3.11 9.92
CA LEU A 52 -1.40 -4.24 9.07
C LEU A 52 -2.10 -3.78 7.79
N ILE A 53 -3.05 -2.86 7.90
CA ILE A 53 -3.78 -2.31 6.76
C ILE A 53 -2.84 -1.48 5.85
N ARG A 54 -1.93 -0.67 6.42
CA ARG A 54 -0.99 0.12 5.61
C ARG A 54 -0.03 -0.77 4.84
N ASP A 55 0.50 -1.81 5.47
CA ASP A 55 1.48 -2.71 4.87
C ASP A 55 0.79 -3.57 3.79
N GLU A 56 -0.38 -4.12 4.07
CA GLU A 56 -1.20 -4.86 3.09
C GLU A 56 -1.61 -3.98 1.91
N MET A 57 -2.04 -2.74 2.16
CA MET A 57 -2.36 -1.79 1.10
C MET A 57 -1.12 -1.37 0.30
N ALA A 58 0.06 -1.27 0.93
CA ALA A 58 1.30 -1.00 0.22
C ALA A 58 1.65 -2.15 -0.72
N PHE A 59 1.50 -3.41 -0.29
CA PHE A 59 1.67 -4.58 -1.15
C PHE A 59 0.70 -4.58 -2.34
N GLN A 60 -0.58 -4.25 -2.11
CA GLN A 60 -1.58 -4.18 -3.18
C GLN A 60 -1.27 -3.07 -4.22
N ARG A 61 -0.48 -2.06 -3.85
CA ARG A 61 -0.07 -0.96 -4.74
C ARG A 61 1.20 -1.24 -5.54
N LEU A 62 2.01 -2.23 -5.17
CA LEU A 62 3.25 -2.59 -5.87
C LEU A 62 3.11 -2.98 -7.35
N PRO A 63 2.01 -3.61 -7.83
CA PRO A 63 1.81 -3.80 -9.27
C PRO A 63 1.39 -2.50 -9.98
N CYS A 64 2.07 -1.39 -9.69
CA CYS A 64 1.81 -0.09 -10.30
C CYS A 64 2.48 0.03 -11.67
N GLN A 65 1.80 0.71 -12.58
CA GLN A 65 2.28 1.01 -13.93
C GLN A 65 2.79 2.44 -13.99
N GLN A 66 3.88 2.65 -14.73
CA GLN A 66 4.42 3.96 -15.05
C GLN A 66 3.38 4.78 -15.82
N SER A 67 2.97 5.92 -15.28
CA SER A 67 1.98 6.80 -15.91
C SER A 67 2.51 7.43 -17.19
N HIS A 68 1.64 7.77 -18.16
CA HIS A 68 2.03 8.34 -19.45
C HIS A 68 2.90 9.60 -19.35
N SER A 69 2.63 10.47 -18.38
CA SER A 69 3.42 11.70 -18.12
C SER A 69 4.61 11.50 -17.18
N GLU A 70 4.68 10.36 -16.47
CA GLU A 70 5.70 10.10 -15.45
C GLU A 70 7.04 9.73 -16.09
N THR A 71 8.12 10.36 -15.61
CA THR A 71 9.47 10.01 -16.04
C THR A 71 9.90 8.67 -15.44
N ILE A 72 10.88 8.00 -16.06
CA ILE A 72 11.39 6.72 -15.54
C ILE A 72 12.04 6.87 -14.15
N ILE A 73 12.59 8.06 -13.85
CA ILE A 73 13.22 8.34 -12.56
C ILE A 73 12.17 8.55 -11.48
N ASP A 74 11.08 9.25 -11.79
CA ASP A 74 9.97 9.46 -10.85
C ASP A 74 9.29 8.11 -10.53
N TYR A 75 9.04 7.31 -11.58
CA TYR A 75 8.51 5.96 -11.42
C TYR A 75 9.43 5.08 -10.55
N TYR A 76 10.74 5.13 -10.78
CA TYR A 76 11.72 4.40 -9.95
C TYR A 76 11.63 4.78 -8.48
N ASN A 77 11.60 6.08 -8.16
CA ASN A 77 11.51 6.56 -6.78
C ASN A 77 10.16 6.18 -6.15
N HIS A 78 9.08 6.25 -6.91
CA HIS A 78 7.75 5.87 -6.45
C HIS A 78 7.70 4.38 -6.09
N VAL A 79 8.18 3.49 -6.97
CA VAL A 79 8.23 2.05 -6.71
C VAL A 79 9.13 1.74 -5.51
N LEU A 80 10.28 2.40 -5.36
CA LEU A 80 11.12 2.23 -4.17
C LEU A 80 10.40 2.62 -2.89
N GLY A 81 9.67 3.74 -2.91
CA GLY A 81 8.86 4.16 -1.77
C GLY A 81 7.80 3.13 -1.40
N LEU A 82 7.12 2.54 -2.39
CA LEU A 82 6.15 1.47 -2.17
C LEU A 82 6.80 0.19 -1.65
N CYS A 83 7.97 -0.21 -2.19
CA CYS A 83 8.71 -1.37 -1.70
C CYS A 83 9.09 -1.19 -0.23
N GLN A 84 9.64 -0.03 0.13
CA GLN A 84 10.03 0.30 1.50
C GLN A 84 8.83 0.32 2.47
N GLN A 85 7.66 0.75 2.00
CA GLN A 85 6.42 0.75 2.79
C GLN A 85 5.83 -0.64 2.96
N ALA A 86 5.89 -1.47 1.93
CA ALA A 86 5.36 -2.83 1.95
C ALA A 86 6.26 -3.78 2.76
N ASP A 87 7.57 -3.74 2.50
CA ASP A 87 8.57 -4.52 3.20
C ASP A 87 9.89 -3.74 3.26
N PRO A 88 10.27 -3.22 4.44
CA PRO A 88 11.54 -2.52 4.64
C PRO A 88 12.79 -3.33 4.28
N ASN A 89 12.68 -4.67 4.21
CA ASN A 89 13.76 -5.59 3.87
C ASN A 89 13.56 -6.24 2.49
N MET A 90 12.73 -5.65 1.62
CA MET A 90 12.45 -6.19 0.31
C MET A 90 13.74 -6.42 -0.48
N SER A 91 13.91 -7.63 -0.99
CA SER A 91 15.09 -7.99 -1.79
C SER A 91 15.22 -7.14 -3.05
N ASP A 92 16.47 -6.93 -3.48
CA ASP A 92 16.79 -6.27 -4.75
C ASP A 92 16.08 -6.95 -5.93
N GLU A 93 16.02 -8.29 -5.94
CA GLU A 93 15.35 -9.07 -6.99
C GLU A 93 13.86 -8.76 -7.05
N SER A 94 13.18 -8.72 -5.90
CA SER A 94 11.74 -8.41 -5.83
C SER A 94 11.47 -6.97 -6.24
N THR A 95 12.27 -6.02 -5.74
CA THR A 95 12.17 -4.60 -6.12
C THR A 95 12.35 -4.42 -7.64
N VAL A 96 13.35 -5.07 -8.22
CA VAL A 96 13.63 -5.02 -9.67
C VAL A 96 12.51 -5.68 -10.48
N LYS A 97 11.91 -6.76 -9.97
CA LYS A 97 10.74 -7.39 -10.60
C LYS A 97 9.58 -6.41 -10.70
N TYR A 98 9.24 -5.69 -9.63
CA TYR A 98 8.18 -4.67 -9.66
C TYR A 98 8.51 -3.54 -10.63
N LEU A 99 9.75 -3.02 -10.59
CA LEU A 99 10.22 -1.99 -11.52
C LEU A 99 10.06 -2.45 -12.99
N LYS A 100 10.50 -3.66 -13.34
CA LYS A 100 10.41 -4.19 -14.71
C LYS A 100 8.95 -4.42 -15.15
N GLN A 101 8.06 -4.80 -14.24
CA GLN A 101 6.67 -5.12 -14.56
C GLN A 101 5.80 -3.91 -14.88
N GLY A 102 6.14 -2.72 -14.39
CA GLY A 102 5.30 -1.54 -14.58
C GLY A 102 5.87 -0.47 -15.50
N VAL A 103 7.11 -0.57 -15.96
CA VAL A 103 7.65 0.37 -16.95
C VAL A 103 6.84 0.40 -18.26
N LYS A 104 6.86 1.56 -18.92
CA LYS A 104 6.28 1.76 -20.26
C LYS A 104 6.90 0.81 -21.30
N PRO A 105 6.14 0.38 -22.31
CA PRO A 105 6.63 -0.48 -23.39
C PRO A 105 7.92 0.04 -24.05
N SER A 106 7.99 1.34 -24.34
CA SER A 106 9.17 1.98 -24.95
C SER A 106 10.46 1.86 -24.13
N PHE A 107 10.35 1.63 -22.83
CA PHE A 107 11.48 1.43 -21.93
C PHE A 107 11.76 -0.06 -21.67
N ARG A 108 10.74 -0.92 -21.76
CA ARG A 108 10.88 -2.38 -21.60
C ARG A 108 11.87 -2.96 -22.60
N GLU A 109 11.79 -2.56 -23.86
CA GLU A 109 12.69 -3.04 -24.91
C GLU A 109 14.17 -2.77 -24.55
N LYS A 110 14.47 -1.54 -24.10
CA LYS A 110 15.84 -1.15 -23.70
C LYS A 110 16.32 -1.83 -22.40
N LEU A 111 15.40 -2.32 -21.56
CA LEU A 111 15.72 -3.07 -20.34
C LEU A 111 15.99 -4.55 -20.60
N LEU A 112 15.41 -5.14 -21.66
CA LEU A 112 15.62 -6.56 -21.99
C LEU A 112 17.10 -6.83 -22.28
N ASP A 113 17.77 -5.93 -23.01
CA ASP A 113 19.17 -6.09 -23.39
C ASP A 113 20.15 -6.00 -22.22
N GLN A 114 19.86 -5.12 -21.25
CA GLN A 114 20.77 -4.83 -20.13
C GLN A 114 20.41 -5.59 -18.85
N ASN A 115 19.19 -6.15 -18.78
CA ASN A 115 18.65 -7.00 -17.72
C ASN A 115 19.18 -6.68 -16.30
N PRO A 116 18.88 -5.49 -15.73
CA PRO A 116 19.38 -5.13 -14.40
C PRO A 116 18.90 -6.14 -13.35
N THR A 117 19.77 -6.43 -12.38
CA THR A 117 19.48 -7.34 -11.27
C THR A 117 19.35 -6.62 -9.94
N THR A 118 19.78 -5.35 -9.88
CA THR A 118 19.64 -4.49 -8.69
C THR A 118 18.92 -3.17 -9.03
N PRO A 119 18.28 -2.51 -8.04
CA PRO A 119 17.68 -1.19 -8.24
C PRO A 119 18.70 -0.14 -8.71
N LYS A 120 19.94 -0.24 -8.22
CA LYS A 120 21.05 0.64 -8.63
C LYS A 120 21.40 0.49 -10.12
N GLU A 121 21.46 -0.75 -10.61
CA GLU A 121 21.68 -1.01 -12.03
C GLU A 121 20.53 -0.50 -12.88
N PHE A 122 19.29 -0.73 -12.44
CA PHE A 122 18.10 -0.20 -13.11
C PHE A 122 18.18 1.32 -13.25
N LEU A 123 18.50 2.03 -12.17
CA LEU A 123 18.63 3.49 -12.16
C LEU A 123 19.75 3.98 -13.08
N ARG A 124 20.89 3.28 -13.12
CA ARG A 124 22.00 3.59 -14.03
C ARG A 124 21.55 3.52 -15.50
N ILE A 125 20.81 2.48 -15.86
CA ILE A 125 20.25 2.30 -17.21
C ILE A 125 19.23 3.41 -17.53
N ALA A 126 18.32 3.70 -16.59
CA ALA A 126 17.32 4.74 -16.71
C ALA A 126 17.92 6.12 -16.97
N ARG A 127 19.01 6.47 -16.28
CA ARG A 127 19.74 7.72 -16.50
C ARG A 127 20.37 7.78 -17.89
N ARG A 128 20.95 6.67 -18.37
CA ARG A 128 21.59 6.62 -19.70
C ARG A 128 20.59 6.81 -20.83
N ILE A 129 19.40 6.21 -20.71
CA ILE A 129 18.36 6.28 -21.75
C ILE A 129 17.74 7.68 -21.85
N ARG A 130 17.70 8.45 -20.76
CA ARG A 130 17.24 9.85 -20.77
C ARG A 130 18.19 10.78 -21.55
N SER A 131 19.44 10.37 -21.76
CA SER A 131 20.49 11.16 -22.42
C SER A 131 20.64 10.87 -23.93
N THR A 132 19.77 10.04 -24.49
CA THR A 132 19.68 9.71 -25.92
C THR A 132 18.30 10.04 -26.45
#